data_AF-A0AAU9VZ24-F1
#
_entry.id   AF-A0AAU9VZ24-F1
#
_cell.length_a   1.000
_cell.length_b   1.000
_cell.length_c   1.000
_cell.angle_alpha   90.00
_cell.angle_beta   90.00
_cell.angle_gamma   90.00
#
_symmetry.space_group_name_H-M   'P 1'
#
loop_
_entity.id
_entity.type
_entity.pdbx_description
1 polymer ?
#
loop_
_entity_poly.entity_id
_entity_poly.type
_entity_poly.pdbx_seq_one_letter_code
_entity_poly.pdbx_strand_id
1 'polypeptide(L)' 'ACEDKNEHCKSWAFNGECGKNPKYMLFNCPESCKVCPACQDKNEHCKSWASSGECQKNPGYMLFNCPESCKVC' A
#
# COMPACT_ATOMS: atom_id res chain seq x y z
N ALA A 1 -7.07 -4.83 -0.03
CA ALA A 1 -6.72 -5.18 -1.42
C ALA A 1 -5.70 -4.19 -1.95
N CYS A 2 -4.57 -4.69 -2.46
CA CYS A 2 -3.71 -3.83 -3.27
C CYS A 2 -4.37 -3.65 -4.63
N GLU A 3 -5.04 -2.52 -4.79
CA GLU A 3 -5.80 -2.21 -5.99
C GLU A 3 -5.55 -0.77 -6.40
N ASP A 4 -5.66 -0.54 -7.70
CA ASP A 4 -5.66 0.81 -8.25
C ASP A 4 -6.97 1.53 -7.89
N LYS A 5 -6.84 2.70 -7.28
CA LYS A 5 -7.96 3.58 -6.89
C LYS A 5 -8.42 4.49 -8.02
N ASN A 6 -7.73 4.47 -9.16
CA ASN A 6 -8.04 5.29 -10.32
C ASN A 6 -8.01 4.45 -11.61
N GLU A 7 -9.03 4.62 -12.45
CA GLU A 7 -9.15 3.91 -13.72
C GLU A 7 -8.00 4.16 -14.70
N HIS A 8 -7.31 5.30 -14.57
CA HIS A 8 -6.18 5.67 -15.42
C HIS A 8 -4.83 5.14 -14.93
N CYS A 9 -4.77 4.46 -13.78
CA CYS A 9 -3.52 3.98 -13.18
C CYS A 9 -2.64 3.19 -14.16
N LYS A 10 -3.25 2.30 -14.96
CA LYS A 10 -2.52 1.51 -15.99
C LYS A 10 -1.88 2.39 -17.04
N SER A 11 -2.62 3.38 -17.55
CA SER A 11 -2.13 4.32 -18.56
C SER A 11 -1.03 5.22 -18.00
N TRP A 12 -1.21 5.75 -16.79
CA TRP A 12 -0.20 6.58 -16.13
C TRP A 12 1.08 5.80 -15.82
N ALA A 13 0.96 4.57 -15.31
CA ALA A 13 2.11 3.70 -15.09
C ALA A 13 2.85 3.40 -16.39
N PHE A 14 2.13 3.11 -17.49
CA PHE A 14 2.73 2.96 -18.82
C PHE A 14 3.49 4.21 -19.29
N ASN A 15 2.96 5.41 -18.99
CA ASN A 15 3.60 6.69 -19.30
C ASN A 15 4.76 7.08 -18.35
N GLY A 16 5.11 6.19 -17.41
CA GLY A 16 6.22 6.38 -16.47
C GLY A 16 5.89 7.25 -15.26
N GLU A 17 4.62 7.49 -14.97
CA GLU A 17 4.20 8.31 -13.82
C GLU A 17 4.64 7.72 -12.48
N CYS A 18 4.87 6.41 -12.39
CA CYS A 18 5.41 5.80 -11.17
C CYS A 18 6.78 6.39 -10.78
N GLY A 19 7.58 6.86 -11.76
CA GLY A 19 8.85 7.54 -11.51
C GLY A 19 8.75 9.06 -11.50
N LYS A 20 7.87 9.64 -12.33
CA LYS A 20 7.71 11.11 -12.44
C LYS A 20 6.86 11.69 -11.31
N ASN A 21 5.87 10.94 -10.84
CA ASN A 21 4.93 11.32 -9.78
C ASN A 21 4.74 10.18 -8.76
N PRO A 22 5.83 9.73 -8.10
CA PRO A 22 5.80 8.56 -7.23
C PRO A 22 4.85 8.74 -6.05
N LYS A 23 4.78 9.93 -5.43
CA LYS A 23 3.90 10.16 -4.27
C LYS A 23 2.43 9.85 -4.59
N TYR A 24 1.94 10.36 -5.71
CA TYR A 24 0.55 10.13 -6.11
C TYR A 24 0.34 8.70 -6.57
N MET A 25 1.23 8.20 -7.42
CA MET A 25 1.10 6.90 -8.06
C MET A 25 1.25 5.74 -7.08
N LEU A 26 2.16 5.82 -6.10
CA LEU A 26 2.32 4.76 -5.09
C LEU A 26 1.11 4.69 -4.15
N PHE A 27 0.41 5.82 -3.92
CA PHE A 27 -0.74 5.87 -3.03
C PHE A 27 -2.06 5.48 -3.71
N ASN A 28 -2.22 5.84 -4.99
CA ASN A 28 -3.45 5.63 -5.76
C ASN A 28 -3.36 4.49 -6.77
N CYS A 29 -2.17 4.13 -7.22
CA CYS A 29 -1.93 3.15 -8.28
C CYS A 29 -0.90 2.08 -7.87
N PRO A 30 -1.02 1.49 -6.66
CA PRO A 30 0.01 0.58 -6.16
C PRO A 30 0.13 -0.71 -6.99
N GLU A 31 -0.96 -1.17 -7.61
CA GLU A 31 -0.97 -2.35 -8.47
C GLU A 31 -0.30 -2.04 -9.81
N SER A 32 -0.72 -0.98 -10.49
CA SER A 32 -0.13 -0.54 -11.75
C SER A 32 1.37 -0.20 -11.63
N CYS A 33 1.79 0.38 -10.49
CA CYS A 33 3.19 0.64 -10.22
C CYS A 33 3.96 -0.56 -9.66
N LYS A 34 3.31 -1.71 -9.49
CA LYS A 34 3.91 -2.95 -8.99
C LYS A 34 4.59 -2.77 -7.63
N VAL A 35 4.03 -1.90 -6.80
CA VAL A 35 4.50 -1.61 -5.45
C VAL A 35 3.59 -2.18 -4.38
N CYS A 36 2.64 -3.03 -4.78
CA CYS A 36 1.89 -3.85 -3.84
C CYS A 36 2.85 -4.52 -2.87
N PRO A 37 2.79 -4.18 -1.56
CA PRO A 37 3.53 -4.96 -0.58
C PRO A 37 3.02 -6.40 -0.66
N ALA A 38 3.92 -7.37 -0.51
CA ALA A 38 3.52 -8.75 -0.29
C ALA A 38 2.46 -8.75 0.81
N CYS A 39 1.34 -9.43 0.59
CA CYS A 39 0.22 -9.51 1.53
C CYS A 39 0.60 -10.43 2.69
N GLN A 40 1.60 -9.98 3.45
CA GLN A 40 2.19 -10.71 4.54
C GLN A 40 2.73 -9.69 5.52
N ASP A 41 2.37 -9.89 6.77
CA ASP A 41 2.96 -9.16 7.88
C ASP A 41 4.46 -9.48 7.99
N LYS A 42 5.27 -8.42 8.04
CA LYS A 42 6.73 -8.48 8.20
C LYS A 42 7.16 -8.46 9.66
N ASN A 43 6.21 -8.30 10.59
CA ASN A 43 6.48 -8.26 12.03
C ASN A 43 5.47 -9.13 12.79
N GLU A 44 5.96 -9.89 13.75
CA GLU A 44 5.14 -10.78 14.58
C GLU A 44 4.08 -10.05 15.42
N HIS A 45 4.31 -8.76 15.73
CA HIS A 45 3.39 -7.94 16.51
C HIS A 45 2.29 -7.27 15.68
N CYS A 46 2.29 -7.42 14.35
CA CYS A 46 1.34 -6.75 13.46
C CYS A 46 -0.12 -6.93 13.88
N LYS A 47 -0.54 -8.14 14.27
CA LYS A 47 -1.92 -8.41 14.75
C LYS A 47 -2.27 -7.65 16.02
N SER A 48 -1.33 -7.56 16.96
CA SER A 48 -1.51 -6.86 18.24
C SER A 48 -1.61 -5.35 18.02
N TRP A 49 -0.71 -4.80 17.20
CA TRP A 49 -0.72 -3.38 16.85
C TRP A 49 -1.97 -2.98 16.05
N ALA A 50 -2.37 -3.80 15.08
CA ALA A 50 -3.61 -3.57 14.35
C ALA A 50 -4.83 -3.59 15.29
N SER A 51 -4.90 -4.53 16.23
CA SER A 51 -5.94 -4.57 17.28
C SER A 51 -5.90 -3.35 18.20
N SER A 52 -4.73 -2.72 18.36
CA SER A 52 -4.53 -1.50 19.15
C SER A 52 -4.81 -0.20 18.38
N GLY A 53 -5.21 -0.32 17.11
CA GLY A 53 -5.54 0.81 16.23
C GLY A 53 -4.33 1.48 15.57
N GLU A 54 -3.19 0.80 15.50
CA GLU A 54 -1.97 1.36 14.90
C GLU A 54 -2.10 1.57 13.37
N CYS A 55 -3.01 0.86 12.69
CA CYS A 55 -3.26 1.08 11.27
C CYS A 55 -3.71 2.52 10.98
N GLN A 56 -4.38 3.18 11.94
CA GLN A 56 -4.84 4.56 11.85
C GLN A 56 -3.88 5.54 12.52
N LYS A 57 -3.26 5.15 13.64
CA LYS A 57 -2.32 6.00 14.40
C LYS A 57 -0.94 6.09 13.74
N ASN A 58 -0.49 5.00 13.12
CA ASN A 58 0.81 4.88 12.47
C ASN A 58 0.72 4.19 11.09
N PRO A 59 -0.06 4.77 10.15
CA PRO A 59 -0.32 4.15 8.85
C PRO A 59 0.95 3.99 8.02
N GLY A 60 1.92 4.91 8.09
CA GLY A 60 3.15 4.80 7.30
C GLY A 60 3.93 3.52 7.60
N TYR A 61 4.09 3.19 8.88
CA TYR A 61 4.76 1.95 9.28
C TYR A 61 3.86 0.73 9.07
N MET A 62 2.61 0.80 9.52
CA MET A 62 1.70 -0.35 9.55
C MET A 62 1.28 -0.80 8.15
N LEU A 63 1.03 0.12 7.22
CA LEU A 63 0.66 -0.27 5.85
C LEU A 63 1.83 -0.90 5.09
N PHE A 64 3.07 -0.54 5.43
CA PHE A 64 4.26 -1.08 4.79
C PHE A 64 4.75 -2.41 5.40
N ASN A 65 4.60 -2.55 6.73
CA ASN A 65 5.10 -3.72 7.48
C ASN A 65 4.00 -4.69 7.90
N CYS A 66 2.77 -4.25 8.01
CA CYS A 66 1.63 -5.04 8.49
C CYS A 66 0.42 -4.97 7.52
N PRO A 67 0.62 -5.16 6.21
CA PRO A 67 -0.45 -4.96 5.23
C PRO A 67 -1.60 -5.95 5.39
N GLU A 68 -1.31 -7.18 5.86
CA GLU A 68 -2.30 -8.23 6.10
C GLU A 68 -3.12 -7.91 7.35
N SER A 69 -2.45 -7.61 8.47
CA SER A 69 -3.12 -7.22 9.71
C SER A 69 -3.95 -5.94 9.57
N CYS A 70 -3.52 -4.99 8.74
CA CYS A 70 -4.27 -3.78 8.43
C CYS A 70 -5.31 -3.93 7.32
N LYS A 71 -5.43 -5.13 6.71
CA LYS A 71 -6.39 -5.43 5.63
C LYS A 71 -6.28 -4.47 4.45
N VAL A 72 -5.06 -4.07 4.13
CA VAL A 72 -4.75 -3.16 3.02
C VAL A 72 -4.09 -3.86 1.83
N CYS A 73 -3.74 -5.13 2.00
CA CYS A 73 -3.91 -6.11 0.96
C CYS A 73 -5.27 -6.80 1.09
#